data_AF-A0A955W8Y8-F1
#
_entry.id   AF-A0A955W8Y8-F1
#
_cell.length_a   1.000
_cell.length_b   1.000
_cell.length_c   1.000
_cell.angle_alpha   90.00
_cell.angle_beta   90.00
_cell.angle_gamma   90.00
#
_symmetry.space_group_name_H-M   'P 1'
#
loop_
_entity.id
_entity.type
_entity.pdbx_description
1 polymer ?
#
loop_
_entity_poly.entity_id
_entity_poly.type
_entity_poly.pdbx_seq_one_letter_code
_entity_poly.pdbx_strand_id
1 'polypeptide(L)'
;MLIPGLRSTLASAWPLALAAALVGCGGTSSSPNLDGSVGDTGAGDAGRSDAGPGDPRFAHCPPASAFVGDGSWPITLQATDDAVYCTRFNEGRTLQEELAAKVQLRVVAGTYRLPVTDGPHAFTLPLCLALPSGPGPALSGDGSLTHSSSVYEQDTYHQHHATQPLVGGSLTADFYPTQRGAVLPSATLDGSPYDPFGDTGFSFGFAVCLGASCEPGTEIYFDSCTHEGSTVHHHDVQLAGDDEVLFELRIGQSAASTEPAAFVRASGEFRGVAFDQRDFFRLVYNPSHHHFERHFAVLFDAPIDGVCGIEVEGLEPWDDYQPDAAYAVDCALERLSTLTVSAHTWSVE
;
A
#
# COMPACT_ATOMS: atom_id res chain seq x y z
N MET A 1 -35.43 -44.31 0.85
CA MET A 1 -34.94 -44.68 2.19
C MET A 1 -34.35 -43.40 2.78
N LEU A 2 -35.13 -42.73 3.62
CA LEU A 2 -34.81 -41.48 4.31
C LEU A 2 -34.07 -41.80 5.60
N ILE A 3 -32.89 -41.21 5.85
CA ILE A 3 -32.43 -40.87 7.19
C ILE A 3 -31.69 -39.51 7.13
N PRO A 4 -32.07 -38.51 7.94
CA PRO A 4 -31.57 -37.13 7.94
C PRO A 4 -30.53 -36.84 9.05
N GLY A 5 -29.84 -35.71 8.91
CA GLY A 5 -29.66 -34.74 10.01
C GLY A 5 -28.42 -34.89 10.90
N LEU A 6 -27.53 -33.90 10.82
CA LEU A 6 -26.84 -33.34 11.98
C LEU A 6 -26.63 -31.84 11.78
N ARG A 7 -27.46 -31.05 12.47
CA ARG A 7 -27.23 -29.64 12.77
C ARG A 7 -26.38 -29.60 14.04
N SER A 8 -25.23 -28.92 14.02
CA SER A 8 -24.52 -28.52 15.23
C SER A 8 -24.72 -27.02 15.46
N THR A 9 -25.65 -26.70 16.34
CA THR A 9 -25.76 -25.42 17.03
C THR A 9 -24.67 -25.34 18.10
N LEU A 10 -23.78 -24.35 18.03
CA LEU A 10 -23.02 -23.91 19.20
C LEU A 10 -23.16 -22.40 19.32
N ALA A 11 -23.95 -22.02 20.31
CA ALA A 11 -24.02 -20.71 20.90
C ALA A 11 -23.03 -20.65 22.07
N SER A 12 -22.24 -19.58 22.16
CA SER A 12 -21.61 -19.10 23.39
C SER A 12 -21.07 -17.69 23.13
N ALA A 13 -21.79 -16.65 23.56
CA ALA A 13 -21.70 -16.05 24.90
C ALA A 13 -20.55 -15.04 24.98
N TRP A 14 -20.92 -13.77 24.82
CA TRP A 14 -20.16 -12.59 25.22
C TRP A 14 -19.94 -12.57 26.74
N PRO A 15 -18.91 -11.86 27.21
CA PRO A 15 -19.09 -11.03 28.38
C PRO A 15 -18.79 -9.55 28.09
N LEU A 16 -19.76 -8.72 28.47
CA LEU A 16 -19.56 -7.32 28.82
C LEU A 16 -18.48 -7.20 29.90
N ALA A 17 -17.61 -6.20 29.77
CA ALA A 17 -16.95 -5.57 30.90
C ALA A 17 -17.02 -4.05 30.72
N LEU A 18 -17.93 -3.45 31.51
CA LEU A 18 -18.05 -2.02 31.75
C LEU A 18 -17.40 -1.75 33.12
N ALA A 19 -16.39 -0.89 33.19
CA ALA A 19 -15.98 -0.25 34.45
C ALA A 19 -15.42 1.14 34.16
N ALA A 20 -15.92 2.09 34.94
CA ALA A 20 -15.84 3.53 34.74
C ALA A 20 -14.57 4.18 35.32
N ALA A 21 -14.20 5.29 34.68
CA ALA A 21 -13.68 6.57 35.16
C ALA A 21 -12.90 6.64 36.49
N LEU A 22 -11.73 7.29 36.44
CA LEU A 22 -11.33 8.28 37.45
C LEU A 22 -10.48 9.41 36.83
N VAL A 23 -10.86 10.60 37.26
CA VAL A 23 -10.35 11.95 37.00
C VAL A 23 -8.91 12.13 37.49
N GLY A 24 -8.12 12.91 36.76
CA GLY A 24 -6.83 13.43 37.22
C GLY A 24 -6.36 14.66 36.44
N CYS A 25 -6.82 15.84 36.85
CA CYS A 25 -6.25 17.13 36.45
C CYS A 25 -4.87 17.33 37.08
N GLY A 26 -3.93 17.90 36.33
CA GLY A 26 -2.64 18.36 36.85
C GLY A 26 -1.84 19.09 35.80
N GLY A 27 -2.16 20.36 35.56
CA GLY A 27 -1.31 21.26 34.79
C GLY A 27 -0.19 21.84 35.65
N THR A 28 0.96 22.12 35.03
CA THR A 28 1.83 23.23 35.41
C THR A 28 2.66 23.68 34.22
N SER A 29 2.46 24.95 33.89
CA SER A 29 3.23 25.79 32.97
C SER A 29 4.56 26.22 33.57
N SER A 30 5.62 26.25 32.76
CA SER A 30 6.71 27.23 32.91
C SER A 30 7.67 27.22 31.70
N SER A 31 7.51 28.21 30.84
CA SER A 31 8.61 28.92 30.16
C SER A 31 8.60 30.35 30.76
N PRO A 32 9.72 31.06 30.94
CA PRO A 32 10.65 31.39 29.86
C PRO A 32 12.15 31.49 30.27
N ASN A 33 13.06 31.45 29.31
CA ASN A 33 13.99 32.57 29.08
C ASN A 33 14.84 32.39 27.82
N LEU A 34 14.89 33.49 27.08
CA LEU A 34 15.85 33.82 26.04
C LEU A 34 17.19 34.15 26.68
N ASP A 35 18.29 33.64 26.12
CA ASP A 35 19.48 34.45 25.86
C ASP A 35 20.39 33.74 24.85
N GLY A 36 20.90 34.51 23.90
CA GLY A 36 21.63 34.02 22.74
C GLY A 36 23.14 33.87 22.97
N SER A 37 23.77 33.02 22.16
CA SER A 37 25.16 33.22 21.74
C SER A 37 25.41 32.50 20.42
N VAL A 38 25.92 33.25 19.46
CA VAL A 38 26.47 32.79 18.18
C VAL A 38 27.79 32.07 18.43
N GLY A 39 27.97 30.89 17.83
CA GLY A 39 29.20 30.11 17.87
C GLY A 39 29.14 28.93 16.91
N ASP A 40 29.62 29.16 15.69
CA ASP A 40 29.90 28.19 14.64
C ASP A 40 31.10 27.30 15.04
N THR A 41 30.92 25.97 15.01
CA THR A 41 31.92 24.98 14.57
C THR A 41 31.23 23.61 14.41
N GLY A 42 31.37 23.00 13.23
CA GLY A 42 30.77 21.70 12.90
C GLY A 42 31.31 20.48 13.65
N ALA A 43 30.65 19.36 13.36
CA ALA A 43 30.91 17.95 13.68
C ALA A 43 29.83 17.32 14.58
N GLY A 44 29.12 16.33 14.03
CA GLY A 44 28.29 15.39 14.77
C GLY A 44 26.89 15.21 14.20
N ASP A 45 26.77 14.41 13.14
CA ASP A 45 25.50 13.83 12.69
C ASP A 45 25.11 12.69 13.66
N ALA A 46 24.83 13.08 14.91
CA ALA A 46 24.39 12.21 15.98
C ALA A 46 23.06 12.77 16.48
N GLY A 47 21.95 12.29 15.91
CA GLY A 47 20.64 12.64 16.43
C GLY A 47 19.49 12.71 15.43
N ARG A 48 19.64 12.27 14.17
CA ARG A 48 18.44 11.93 13.40
C ARG A 48 17.85 10.67 14.01
N SER A 49 16.65 10.78 14.57
CA SER A 49 15.87 9.63 15.01
C SER A 49 15.78 8.63 13.87
N ASP A 50 15.99 7.34 14.16
CA ASP A 50 15.77 6.21 13.22
C ASP A 50 14.33 6.13 12.68
N ALA A 51 13.44 7.03 13.12
CA ALA A 51 12.15 7.29 12.50
C ALA A 51 12.33 8.36 11.43
N GLY A 52 12.16 7.99 10.16
CA GLY A 52 12.06 8.91 9.03
C GLY A 52 10.94 9.96 9.19
N PRO A 53 10.64 10.81 8.19
CA PRO A 53 9.58 11.81 8.26
C PRO A 53 8.28 11.15 8.71
N GLY A 54 7.73 11.71 9.79
CA GLY A 54 6.82 11.01 10.70
C GLY A 54 5.40 10.98 10.20
N ASP A 55 5.09 10.05 9.30
CA ASP A 55 3.73 9.52 9.22
C ASP A 55 3.51 8.63 10.46
N PRO A 56 2.60 9.02 11.38
CA PRO A 56 2.35 8.26 12.61
C PRO A 56 1.89 6.83 12.34
N ARG A 57 1.40 6.52 11.12
CA ARG A 57 1.07 5.16 10.68
C ARG A 57 2.27 4.21 10.68
N PHE A 58 3.50 4.72 10.62
CA PHE A 58 4.72 3.92 10.62
C PHE A 58 5.56 4.11 11.89
N ALA A 59 5.02 4.70 12.94
CA ALA A 59 5.73 4.91 14.20
C ALA A 59 6.14 3.59 14.89
N HIS A 60 5.55 2.46 14.50
CA HIS A 60 5.88 1.11 14.99
C HIS A 60 6.91 0.37 14.13
N CYS A 61 7.46 1.00 13.09
CA CYS A 61 8.50 0.38 12.28
C CYS A 61 9.74 0.04 13.14
N PRO A 62 10.39 -1.12 12.89
CA PRO A 62 11.65 -1.42 13.53
C PRO A 62 12.74 -0.40 13.11
N PRO A 63 13.80 -0.21 13.89
CA PRO A 63 14.92 0.61 13.46
C PRO A 63 15.69 -0.08 12.32
N ALA A 64 16.43 0.69 11.50
CA ALA A 64 17.29 0.13 10.46
C ALA A 64 18.36 -0.85 11.00
N SER A 65 18.76 -0.66 12.28
CA SER A 65 19.68 -1.55 13.00
C SER A 65 19.10 -2.95 13.30
N ALA A 66 17.80 -3.17 13.07
CA ALA A 66 17.16 -4.48 13.13
C ALA A 66 17.44 -5.35 11.90
N PHE A 67 18.22 -4.85 10.92
CA PHE A 67 18.63 -5.62 9.76
C PHE A 67 19.45 -6.84 10.17
N VAL A 68 19.07 -8.01 9.65
CA VAL A 68 19.87 -9.24 9.74
C VAL A 68 20.43 -9.52 8.36
N GLY A 69 21.74 -9.64 8.25
CA GLY A 69 22.47 -9.93 7.01
C GLY A 69 23.96 -9.62 7.16
N ASP A 70 24.77 -10.05 6.19
CA ASP A 70 26.22 -9.80 6.21
C ASP A 70 26.54 -8.47 5.51
N GLY A 71 27.18 -7.55 6.24
CA GLY A 71 27.59 -6.24 5.70
C GLY A 71 28.65 -6.31 4.60
N SER A 72 29.31 -7.47 4.41
CA SER A 72 30.30 -7.72 3.37
C SER A 72 29.70 -8.16 2.03
N TRP A 73 28.40 -8.46 2.00
CA TRP A 73 27.72 -8.84 0.76
C TRP A 73 27.74 -7.71 -0.27
N PRO A 74 27.93 -8.03 -1.57
CA PRO A 74 28.43 -7.01 -2.49
C PRO A 74 27.31 -6.22 -3.20
N ILE A 75 26.09 -6.74 -3.29
CA ILE A 75 24.93 -6.02 -3.88
C ILE A 75 24.36 -5.07 -2.84
N THR A 76 23.99 -3.85 -3.26
CA THR A 76 23.49 -2.80 -2.35
C THR A 76 22.02 -2.50 -2.63
N LEU A 77 21.22 -2.46 -1.56
CA LEU A 77 19.89 -1.88 -1.53
C LEU A 77 19.93 -0.60 -0.69
N GLN A 78 19.50 0.52 -1.24
CA GLN A 78 19.38 1.78 -0.52
C GLN A 78 17.90 2.13 -0.35
N ALA A 79 17.34 1.91 0.84
CA ALA A 79 15.99 2.39 1.14
C ALA A 79 16.02 3.87 1.54
N THR A 80 15.13 4.66 0.95
CA THR A 80 14.91 6.06 1.31
C THR A 80 13.74 6.18 2.29
N ASP A 81 13.48 7.39 2.74
CA ASP A 81 12.31 7.69 3.56
C ASP A 81 10.97 7.49 2.83
N ASP A 82 11.01 7.52 1.49
CA ASP A 82 9.86 7.40 0.60
C ASP A 82 9.58 5.95 0.19
N ALA A 83 10.31 4.97 0.74
CA ALA A 83 10.18 3.53 0.46
C ALA A 83 8.86 2.94 1.01
N VAL A 84 7.74 3.46 0.54
CA VAL A 84 6.37 3.07 0.89
C VAL A 84 5.69 2.51 -0.35
N TYR A 85 5.08 1.34 -0.18
CA TYR A 85 4.43 0.59 -1.23
C TYR A 85 3.01 0.25 -0.83
N CYS A 86 2.11 0.18 -1.81
CA CYS A 86 0.69 -0.02 -1.61
C CYS A 86 0.25 -1.33 -2.26
N THR A 87 -0.70 -2.03 -1.65
CA THR A 87 -1.23 -3.27 -2.23
C THR A 87 -1.91 -3.00 -3.57
N ARG A 88 -1.65 -3.89 -4.53
CA ARG A 88 -2.32 -3.92 -5.83
C ARG A 88 -3.74 -4.46 -5.69
N PHE A 89 -4.61 -4.02 -6.59
CA PHE A 89 -5.95 -4.58 -6.73
C PHE A 89 -5.91 -6.00 -7.28
N ASN A 90 -7.00 -6.74 -7.11
CA ASN A 90 -7.21 -8.06 -7.70
C ASN A 90 -8.58 -8.10 -8.37
N GLU A 91 -8.60 -8.35 -9.69
CA GLU A 91 -9.82 -8.43 -10.52
C GLU A 91 -10.88 -9.41 -9.98
N GLY A 92 -10.48 -10.40 -9.16
CA GLY A 92 -11.38 -11.37 -8.56
C GLY A 92 -12.06 -10.93 -7.28
N ARG A 93 -11.75 -9.74 -6.74
CA ARG A 93 -12.34 -9.21 -5.50
C ARG A 93 -13.51 -8.29 -5.79
N THR A 94 -14.36 -8.02 -4.80
CA THR A 94 -15.30 -6.89 -4.81
C THR A 94 -14.63 -5.61 -4.28
N LEU A 95 -15.28 -4.45 -4.39
CA LEU A 95 -14.77 -3.21 -3.75
C LEU A 95 -14.66 -3.35 -2.23
N GLN A 96 -15.61 -4.04 -1.57
CA GLN A 96 -15.54 -4.32 -0.13
C GLN A 96 -14.32 -5.17 0.22
N GLU A 97 -14.06 -6.21 -0.58
CA GLU A 97 -12.91 -7.09 -0.40
C GLU A 97 -11.59 -6.36 -0.70
N GLU A 98 -11.57 -5.48 -1.70
CA GLU A 98 -10.43 -4.61 -2.00
C GLU A 98 -10.15 -3.64 -0.85
N LEU A 99 -11.19 -2.99 -0.28
CA LEU A 99 -11.04 -2.15 0.90
C LEU A 99 -10.43 -2.92 2.08
N ALA A 100 -10.89 -4.15 2.32
CA ALA A 100 -10.37 -5.01 3.37
C ALA A 100 -8.94 -5.50 3.10
N ALA A 101 -8.53 -5.61 1.83
CA ALA A 101 -7.22 -6.07 1.41
C ALA A 101 -6.16 -4.96 1.39
N LYS A 102 -6.53 -3.69 1.62
CA LYS A 102 -5.59 -2.56 1.59
C LYS A 102 -4.55 -2.66 2.68
N VAL A 103 -3.28 -2.67 2.27
CA VAL A 103 -2.12 -2.59 3.15
C VAL A 103 -1.11 -1.61 2.56
N GLN A 104 -0.42 -0.87 3.42
CA GLN A 104 0.81 -0.18 3.05
C GLN A 104 2.00 -0.88 3.70
N LEU A 105 3.09 -1.00 2.95
CA LEU A 105 4.36 -1.52 3.41
C LEU A 105 5.37 -0.38 3.41
N ARG A 106 6.12 -0.22 4.49
CA ARG A 106 7.27 0.67 4.55
C ARG A 106 8.53 -0.14 4.74
N VAL A 107 9.49 0.00 3.84
CA VAL A 107 10.89 -0.38 4.11
C VAL A 107 11.53 0.77 4.85
N VAL A 108 12.18 0.48 5.98
CA VAL A 108 12.82 1.51 6.79
C VAL A 108 14.04 2.04 6.04
N ALA A 109 14.24 3.35 6.04
CA ALA A 109 15.37 3.97 5.38
C ALA A 109 16.70 3.42 5.91
N GLY A 110 17.63 3.08 5.01
CA GLY A 110 18.87 2.42 5.38
C GLY A 110 19.59 1.80 4.18
N THR A 111 20.80 1.31 4.43
CA THR A 111 21.59 0.59 3.43
C THR A 111 21.65 -0.88 3.80
N TYR A 112 21.13 -1.73 2.94
CA TYR A 112 21.08 -3.18 3.11
C TYR A 112 21.91 -3.87 2.03
N ARG A 113 22.31 -5.12 2.28
CA ARG A 113 23.17 -5.88 1.37
C ARG A 113 22.53 -7.20 0.97
N LEU A 114 22.83 -7.68 -0.24
CA LEU A 114 22.38 -8.98 -0.76
C LEU A 114 23.57 -9.85 -1.19
N PRO A 115 23.57 -11.17 -0.89
CA PRO A 115 24.66 -12.09 -1.21
C PRO A 115 24.74 -12.39 -2.70
N VAL A 116 25.88 -12.92 -3.15
CA VAL A 116 26.03 -13.51 -4.50
C VAL A 116 26.43 -14.99 -4.43
N THR A 117 26.43 -15.57 -3.22
CA THR A 117 26.72 -16.98 -2.98
C THR A 117 25.41 -17.75 -2.90
N ASP A 118 25.30 -18.80 -3.71
CA ASP A 118 24.09 -19.63 -3.76
C ASP A 118 23.76 -20.27 -2.40
N GLY A 119 22.46 -20.44 -2.16
CA GLY A 119 21.92 -21.10 -0.97
C GLY A 119 21.20 -20.17 0.00
N PRO A 120 20.80 -20.70 1.17
CA PRO A 120 20.08 -19.95 2.18
C PRO A 120 21.01 -19.10 3.05
N HIS A 121 20.54 -17.92 3.43
CA HIS A 121 21.20 -16.95 4.30
C HIS A 121 20.22 -16.44 5.35
N ALA A 122 20.71 -16.11 6.55
CA ALA A 122 19.92 -15.37 7.52
C ALA A 122 19.68 -13.96 6.99
N PHE A 123 18.42 -13.52 6.95
CA PHE A 123 18.07 -12.23 6.37
C PHE A 123 16.77 -11.67 6.95
N THR A 124 16.81 -10.44 7.45
CA THR A 124 15.63 -9.71 7.88
C THR A 124 15.77 -8.27 7.41
N LEU A 125 14.90 -7.83 6.51
CA LEU A 125 14.77 -6.45 6.10
C LEU A 125 13.92 -5.68 7.12
N PRO A 126 14.40 -4.55 7.68
CA PRO A 126 13.61 -3.69 8.55
C PRO A 126 12.44 -3.07 7.78
N LEU A 127 11.23 -3.49 8.10
CA LEU A 127 9.99 -3.04 7.47
C LEU A 127 8.81 -3.13 8.44
N CYS A 128 7.73 -2.43 8.12
CA CYS A 128 6.45 -2.59 8.81
C CYS A 128 5.27 -2.39 7.88
N LEU A 129 4.11 -2.87 8.33
CA LEU A 129 2.85 -2.77 7.62
C LEU A 129 1.92 -1.77 8.32
N ALA A 130 1.11 -1.06 7.54
CA ALA A 130 0.00 -0.25 8.01
C ALA A 130 -1.31 -0.72 7.36
N LEU A 131 -2.37 -0.71 8.14
CA LEU A 131 -3.75 -1.06 7.77
C LEU A 131 -4.63 0.19 7.92
N PRO A 132 -5.85 0.20 7.35
CA PRO A 132 -6.81 1.28 7.56
C PRO A 132 -7.07 1.59 9.05
N SER A 133 -7.00 0.58 9.91
CA SER A 133 -7.24 0.67 11.36
C SER A 133 -6.00 1.02 12.19
N GLY A 134 -4.83 1.19 11.57
CA GLY A 134 -3.57 1.52 12.25
C GLY A 134 -2.44 0.53 11.96
N PRO A 135 -1.56 0.22 12.93
CA PRO A 135 -0.45 -0.70 12.73
C PRO A 135 -0.88 -2.09 12.24
N GLY A 136 -0.19 -2.61 11.24
CA GLY A 136 -0.35 -3.99 10.75
C GLY A 136 0.42 -5.01 11.59
N PRO A 137 0.39 -6.30 11.19
CA PRO A 137 1.14 -7.36 11.87
C PRO A 137 2.64 -7.05 11.96
N ALA A 138 3.21 -7.29 13.14
CA ALA A 138 4.64 -7.13 13.37
C ALA A 138 5.43 -8.36 12.88
N LEU A 139 6.73 -8.18 12.65
CA LEU A 139 7.68 -9.28 12.43
C LEU A 139 7.72 -10.19 13.68
N SER A 140 7.75 -11.51 13.48
CA SER A 140 7.68 -12.51 14.56
C SER A 140 8.95 -13.36 14.72
N GLY A 141 10.04 -12.96 14.08
CA GLY A 141 11.35 -13.62 14.19
C GLY A 141 12.27 -13.24 13.04
N ASP A 142 13.42 -13.91 12.98
CA ASP A 142 14.36 -13.76 11.88
C ASP A 142 13.77 -14.33 10.58
N GLY A 143 14.02 -13.65 9.46
CA GLY A 143 13.70 -14.16 8.14
C GLY A 143 14.85 -14.98 7.54
N SER A 144 14.61 -15.43 6.31
CA SER A 144 15.60 -16.14 5.49
C SER A 144 15.61 -15.60 4.07
N LEU A 145 16.76 -15.63 3.43
CA LEU A 145 16.94 -15.28 2.03
C LEU A 145 17.56 -16.47 1.28
N THR A 146 16.94 -16.90 0.20
CA THR A 146 17.55 -17.87 -0.72
C THR A 146 18.08 -17.15 -1.93
N HIS A 147 19.37 -17.34 -2.24
CA HIS A 147 20.00 -16.85 -3.47
C HIS A 147 20.21 -17.99 -4.46
N SER A 148 19.93 -17.69 -5.73
CA SER A 148 20.39 -18.46 -6.88
C SER A 148 20.80 -17.53 -8.01
N SER A 149 21.63 -18.01 -8.94
CA SER A 149 22.06 -17.23 -10.09
C SER A 149 22.11 -18.04 -11.38
N SER A 150 22.01 -17.36 -12.51
CA SER A 150 22.17 -17.94 -13.84
C SER A 150 22.94 -16.99 -14.75
N VAL A 151 23.61 -17.51 -15.78
CA VAL A 151 24.37 -16.70 -16.74
C VAL A 151 23.73 -16.82 -18.12
N TYR A 152 23.40 -15.69 -18.73
CA TYR A 152 22.88 -15.61 -20.09
C TYR A 152 23.47 -14.39 -20.81
N GLU A 153 23.94 -14.58 -22.05
CA GLU A 153 24.55 -13.53 -22.87
C GLU A 153 25.65 -12.71 -22.17
N GLN A 154 26.46 -13.37 -21.32
CA GLN A 154 27.54 -12.77 -20.50
C GLN A 154 27.08 -11.95 -19.28
N ASP A 155 25.77 -11.81 -19.08
CA ASP A 155 25.19 -11.23 -17.87
C ASP A 155 24.86 -12.31 -16.84
N THR A 156 25.02 -11.98 -15.56
CA THR A 156 24.62 -12.86 -14.45
C THR A 156 23.32 -12.34 -13.84
N TYR A 157 22.28 -13.15 -13.88
CA TYR A 157 20.96 -12.87 -13.34
C TYR A 157 20.89 -13.50 -11.95
N HIS A 158 20.80 -12.67 -10.93
CA HIS A 158 20.63 -13.10 -9.55
C HIS A 158 19.14 -13.16 -9.21
N GLN A 159 18.76 -14.11 -8.38
CA GLN A 159 17.43 -14.23 -7.82
C GLN A 159 17.55 -14.37 -6.31
N HIS A 160 16.90 -13.47 -5.60
CA HIS A 160 16.90 -13.37 -4.16
C HIS A 160 15.46 -13.48 -3.68
N HIS A 161 15.11 -14.58 -3.02
CA HIS A 161 13.78 -14.76 -2.44
C HIS A 161 13.88 -14.70 -0.91
N ALA A 162 13.37 -13.62 -0.33
CA ALA A 162 13.32 -13.41 1.11
C ALA A 162 11.94 -13.80 1.65
N THR A 163 11.92 -14.43 2.82
CA THR A 163 10.72 -14.71 3.59
C THR A 163 10.92 -14.23 5.02
N GLN A 164 9.99 -13.39 5.51
CA GLN A 164 10.00 -12.86 6.86
C GLN A 164 8.70 -13.26 7.58
N PRO A 165 8.79 -13.89 8.75
CA PRO A 165 7.60 -14.30 9.49
C PRO A 165 6.91 -13.08 10.11
N LEU A 166 5.59 -13.00 9.98
CA LEU A 166 4.75 -12.02 10.66
C LEU A 166 3.98 -12.70 11.80
N VAL A 167 3.43 -11.91 12.72
CA VAL A 167 2.44 -12.41 13.67
C VAL A 167 1.19 -12.82 12.88
N GLY A 168 1.00 -14.12 12.69
CA GLY A 168 -0.17 -14.68 12.00
C GLY A 168 -0.09 -14.73 10.48
N GLY A 169 1.09 -14.52 9.89
CA GLY A 169 1.27 -14.53 8.44
C GLY A 169 2.74 -14.51 8.02
N SER A 170 2.99 -14.11 6.77
CA SER A 170 4.35 -13.95 6.24
C SER A 170 4.42 -12.78 5.24
N LEU A 171 5.64 -12.31 5.04
CA LEU A 171 5.97 -11.35 4.01
C LEU A 171 7.10 -11.91 3.16
N THR A 172 7.00 -11.72 1.85
CA THR A 172 8.05 -12.06 0.91
C THR A 172 8.59 -10.82 0.23
N ALA A 173 9.88 -10.84 -0.07
CA ALA A 173 10.54 -9.85 -0.91
C ALA A 173 11.39 -10.56 -1.94
N ASP A 174 11.19 -10.25 -3.20
CA ASP A 174 11.95 -10.78 -4.31
C ASP A 174 12.84 -9.69 -4.89
N PHE A 175 14.12 -9.98 -5.13
CA PHE A 175 15.04 -9.08 -5.80
C PHE A 175 15.71 -9.78 -6.97
N TYR A 176 15.77 -9.09 -8.11
CA TYR A 176 16.31 -9.61 -9.37
C TYR A 176 17.40 -8.68 -9.94
N PRO A 177 18.59 -8.64 -9.31
CA PRO A 177 19.72 -7.90 -9.86
C PRO A 177 20.35 -8.58 -11.07
N THR A 178 20.67 -7.80 -12.10
CA THR A 178 21.44 -8.22 -13.27
C THR A 178 22.85 -7.63 -13.20
N GLN A 179 23.85 -8.48 -13.03
CA GLN A 179 25.26 -8.13 -13.10
C GLN A 179 25.73 -8.14 -14.56
N ARG A 180 26.27 -7.01 -15.03
CA ARG A 180 26.86 -6.87 -16.38
C ARG A 180 28.38 -6.91 -16.32
N GLY A 181 28.99 -7.97 -16.84
CA GLY A 181 30.43 -8.18 -16.72
C GLY A 181 30.88 -8.26 -15.25
N ALA A 182 31.75 -7.35 -14.82
CA ALA A 182 32.23 -7.27 -13.43
C ALA A 182 31.44 -6.27 -12.56
N VAL A 183 30.43 -5.60 -13.11
CA VAL A 183 29.67 -4.56 -12.41
C VAL A 183 28.44 -5.17 -11.75
N LEU A 184 28.43 -5.17 -10.42
CA LEU A 184 27.26 -5.54 -9.63
C LEU A 184 26.30 -4.35 -9.54
N PRO A 185 24.98 -4.60 -9.63
CA PRO A 185 23.99 -3.54 -9.57
C PRO A 185 23.74 -3.09 -8.12
N SER A 186 23.14 -1.91 -8.02
CA SER A 186 22.57 -1.37 -6.79
C SER A 186 21.19 -0.83 -7.09
N ALA A 187 20.25 -0.96 -6.14
CA ALA A 187 18.92 -0.38 -6.27
C ALA A 187 18.65 0.63 -5.16
N THR A 188 17.85 1.63 -5.51
CA THR A 188 17.18 2.49 -4.54
C THR A 188 15.76 1.97 -4.35
N LEU A 189 15.34 1.77 -3.10
CA LEU A 189 13.97 1.51 -2.72
C LEU A 189 13.39 2.85 -2.26
N ASP A 190 12.54 3.47 -3.06
CA ASP A 190 12.02 4.83 -2.85
C ASP A 190 10.52 4.95 -3.16
N GLY A 191 9.81 3.82 -3.18
CA GLY A 191 8.39 3.80 -3.54
C GLY A 191 8.14 3.91 -5.05
N SER A 192 9.18 3.93 -5.89
CA SER A 192 9.05 3.81 -7.34
C SER A 192 8.43 2.46 -7.76
N PRO A 193 7.74 2.43 -8.91
CA PRO A 193 7.01 1.25 -9.35
C PRO A 193 7.92 0.09 -9.70
N TYR A 194 7.37 -1.12 -9.62
CA TYR A 194 8.02 -2.29 -10.17
C TYR A 194 8.19 -2.14 -11.68
N ASP A 195 9.44 -2.14 -12.15
CA ASP A 195 9.77 -2.03 -13.57
C ASP A 195 10.43 -3.33 -14.07
N PRO A 196 9.63 -4.35 -14.47
CA PRO A 196 10.17 -5.62 -14.95
C PRO A 196 10.90 -5.50 -16.29
N PHE A 197 10.68 -4.42 -17.03
CA PHE A 197 11.27 -4.17 -18.34
C PHE A 197 12.30 -3.04 -18.32
N GLY A 198 12.62 -2.53 -17.13
CA GLY A 198 13.49 -1.39 -16.93
C GLY A 198 14.93 -1.66 -17.31
N ASP A 199 15.58 -0.65 -17.88
CA ASP A 199 16.99 -0.68 -18.24
C ASP A 199 17.94 -0.63 -17.02
N THR A 200 17.40 -0.52 -15.81
CA THR A 200 18.16 -0.35 -14.55
C THR A 200 18.93 -1.61 -14.15
N GLY A 201 18.60 -2.78 -14.73
CA GLY A 201 19.22 -4.05 -14.38
C GLY A 201 18.90 -4.48 -12.95
N PHE A 202 17.81 -3.98 -12.36
CA PHE A 202 17.35 -4.38 -11.04
C PHE A 202 15.83 -4.24 -10.96
N SER A 203 15.13 -5.33 -10.67
CA SER A 203 13.70 -5.29 -10.33
C SER A 203 13.46 -5.95 -8.96
N PHE A 204 12.37 -5.58 -8.28
CA PHE A 204 12.03 -6.11 -6.96
C PHE A 204 10.52 -6.14 -6.75
N GLY A 205 10.04 -7.10 -5.95
CA GLY A 205 8.62 -7.20 -5.59
C GLY A 205 8.45 -7.50 -4.12
N PHE A 206 7.34 -7.04 -3.55
CA PHE A 206 6.92 -7.43 -2.21
C PHE A 206 5.56 -8.09 -2.27
N ALA A 207 5.33 -9.07 -1.40
CA ALA A 207 4.01 -9.62 -1.18
C ALA A 207 3.79 -9.91 0.31
N VAL A 208 2.53 -9.82 0.74
CA VAL A 208 2.13 -10.18 2.10
C VAL A 208 1.04 -11.23 2.07
N CYS A 209 1.11 -12.12 3.05
CA CYS A 209 0.05 -13.03 3.40
C CYS A 209 -0.34 -12.74 4.86
N LEU A 210 -1.56 -12.26 5.08
CA LEU A 210 -2.05 -11.87 6.42
C LEU A 210 -2.70 -13.05 7.19
N GLY A 211 -2.83 -14.21 6.54
CA GLY A 211 -3.41 -15.43 7.13
C GLY A 211 -2.34 -16.46 7.52
N ALA A 212 -2.68 -17.36 8.44
CA ALA A 212 -1.75 -18.39 8.92
C ALA A 212 -1.40 -19.46 7.88
N SER A 213 -2.22 -19.62 6.83
CA SER A 213 -1.98 -20.50 5.69
C SER A 213 -1.80 -19.63 4.45
N CYS A 214 -0.54 -19.39 4.07
CA CYS A 214 -0.18 -18.70 2.84
C CYS A 214 -0.28 -19.67 1.68
N GLU A 215 -1.52 -19.94 1.29
CA GLU A 215 -1.81 -20.76 0.12
C GLU A 215 -1.39 -19.98 -1.15
N PRO A 216 -0.71 -20.62 -2.11
CA PRO A 216 -0.32 -19.97 -3.35
C PRO A 216 -1.52 -19.30 -4.05
N GLY A 217 -1.35 -18.04 -4.44
CA GLY A 217 -2.39 -17.21 -5.05
C GLY A 217 -3.24 -16.42 -4.06
N THR A 218 -2.95 -16.50 -2.76
CA THR A 218 -3.59 -15.66 -1.72
C THR A 218 -2.73 -14.47 -1.30
N GLU A 219 -1.51 -14.38 -1.83
CA GLU A 219 -0.61 -13.28 -1.55
C GLU A 219 -1.15 -11.96 -2.11
N ILE A 220 -0.97 -10.90 -1.34
CA ILE A 220 -1.29 -9.54 -1.74
C ILE A 220 0.02 -8.86 -2.13
N TYR A 221 0.16 -8.56 -3.41
CA TYR A 221 1.35 -7.94 -3.96
C TYR A 221 1.33 -6.42 -3.75
N PHE A 222 2.50 -5.83 -3.56
CA PHE A 222 2.67 -4.39 -3.46
C PHE A 222 3.26 -3.81 -4.74
N ASP A 223 2.97 -2.53 -4.98
CA ASP A 223 3.58 -1.69 -6.01
C ASP A 223 3.70 -0.25 -5.50
N SER A 224 4.12 0.68 -6.36
CA SER A 224 4.15 2.10 -6.04
C SER A 224 2.77 2.61 -5.61
N CYS A 225 2.73 3.39 -4.53
CA CYS A 225 1.50 4.07 -4.12
C CYS A 225 1.07 5.19 -5.09
N THR A 226 2.03 5.76 -5.84
CA THR A 226 1.81 7.01 -6.58
C THR A 226 1.92 6.85 -8.08
N HIS A 227 2.79 5.94 -8.56
CA HIS A 227 3.11 5.79 -9.98
C HIS A 227 3.31 7.15 -10.68
N GLU A 228 4.15 8.03 -10.12
CA GLU A 228 4.27 9.44 -10.58
C GLU A 228 4.61 9.60 -12.07
N GLY A 229 5.33 8.63 -12.66
CA GLY A 229 5.70 8.63 -14.08
C GLY A 229 4.61 8.11 -15.04
N SER A 230 3.50 7.59 -14.52
CA SER A 230 2.39 7.06 -15.31
C SER A 230 1.45 8.17 -15.80
N THR A 231 0.87 7.96 -16.98
CA THR A 231 -0.22 8.78 -17.53
C THR A 231 -1.41 8.82 -16.57
N VAL A 232 -2.04 9.99 -16.43
CA VAL A 232 -3.25 10.16 -15.61
C VAL A 232 -4.48 10.08 -16.49
N HIS A 233 -5.42 9.22 -16.12
CA HIS A 233 -6.78 9.25 -16.63
C HIS A 233 -7.65 9.99 -15.61
N HIS A 234 -8.35 11.00 -16.10
CA HIS A 234 -9.35 11.76 -15.36
C HIS A 234 -10.73 11.26 -15.74
N HIS A 235 -11.54 10.90 -14.75
CA HIS A 235 -12.94 10.55 -14.92
C HIS A 235 -13.80 11.51 -14.12
N ASP A 236 -14.43 12.47 -14.79
CA ASP A 236 -15.35 13.43 -14.18
C ASP A 236 -16.78 12.89 -14.29
N VAL A 237 -17.42 12.64 -13.15
CA VAL A 237 -18.77 12.10 -13.04
C VAL A 237 -19.67 13.15 -12.40
N GLN A 238 -20.63 13.63 -13.18
CA GLN A 238 -21.62 14.61 -12.76
C GLN A 238 -22.85 13.88 -12.23
N LEU A 239 -23.20 14.14 -10.98
CA LEU A 239 -24.34 13.56 -10.28
C LEU A 239 -25.51 14.56 -10.25
N ALA A 240 -26.72 14.07 -10.00
CA ALA A 240 -27.88 14.96 -9.89
C ALA A 240 -27.77 15.89 -8.68
N GLY A 241 -28.15 17.16 -8.85
CA GLY A 241 -28.22 18.12 -7.75
C GLY A 241 -26.93 18.90 -7.49
N ASP A 242 -26.15 19.16 -8.53
CA ASP A 242 -24.86 19.88 -8.52
C ASP A 242 -23.70 19.10 -7.85
N ASP A 243 -23.94 17.84 -7.48
CA ASP A 243 -22.92 16.92 -6.95
C ASP A 243 -21.99 16.44 -8.08
N GLU A 244 -20.71 16.28 -7.79
CA GLU A 244 -19.72 15.80 -8.76
C GLU A 244 -18.59 15.01 -8.09
N VAL A 245 -17.98 14.10 -8.84
CA VAL A 245 -16.75 13.43 -8.44
C VAL A 245 -15.81 13.25 -9.62
N LEU A 246 -14.59 13.76 -9.46
CA LEU A 246 -13.46 13.54 -10.33
C LEU A 246 -12.58 12.43 -9.74
N PHE A 247 -12.31 11.39 -10.51
CA PHE A 247 -11.34 10.35 -10.19
C PHE A 247 -10.06 10.51 -11.01
N GLU A 248 -8.91 10.47 -10.35
CA GLU A 248 -7.60 10.47 -10.99
C GLU A 248 -6.97 9.07 -10.85
N LEU A 249 -6.83 8.38 -11.97
CA LEU A 249 -6.30 7.02 -12.06
C LEU A 249 -5.02 7.03 -12.92
N ARG A 250 -3.89 6.64 -12.34
CA ARG A 250 -2.64 6.41 -13.07
C ARG A 250 -2.74 5.11 -13.85
N ILE A 251 -2.33 5.12 -15.11
CA ILE A 251 -2.29 3.93 -15.98
C ILE A 251 -0.84 3.44 -16.12
N GLY A 252 -0.63 2.19 -15.75
CA GLY A 252 0.65 1.50 -15.80
C GLY A 252 1.03 1.05 -17.20
N GLN A 253 2.25 0.53 -17.34
CA GLN A 253 2.68 -0.07 -18.59
C GLN A 253 2.09 -1.47 -18.76
N SER A 254 1.41 -1.70 -19.88
CA SER A 254 0.84 -2.99 -20.21
C SER A 254 0.69 -3.20 -21.71
N ALA A 255 0.54 -4.45 -22.14
CA ALA A 255 0.32 -4.78 -23.54
C ALA A 255 -1.03 -4.25 -24.07
N ALA A 256 -2.01 -4.07 -23.17
CA ALA A 256 -3.34 -3.53 -23.50
C ALA A 256 -3.45 -2.01 -23.31
N SER A 257 -2.45 -1.36 -22.69
CA SER A 257 -2.44 0.06 -22.33
C SER A 257 -3.62 0.54 -21.47
N THR A 258 -4.34 -0.39 -20.83
CA THR A 258 -5.47 -0.11 -19.94
C THR A 258 -5.19 -0.47 -18.49
N GLU A 259 -4.07 -1.15 -18.21
CA GLU A 259 -3.76 -1.63 -16.87
C GLU A 259 -3.58 -0.48 -15.88
N PRO A 260 -4.43 -0.40 -14.86
CA PRO A 260 -4.36 0.64 -13.86
C PRO A 260 -3.15 0.40 -12.95
N ALA A 261 -2.47 1.50 -12.62
CA ALA A 261 -1.31 1.52 -11.75
C ALA A 261 -1.72 1.92 -10.33
N ALA A 262 -2.32 3.10 -10.18
CA ALA A 262 -2.76 3.61 -8.89
C ALA A 262 -3.97 4.54 -8.99
N PHE A 263 -4.96 4.35 -8.13
CA PHE A 263 -6.03 5.32 -7.89
C PHE A 263 -5.52 6.34 -6.87
N VAL A 264 -5.16 7.54 -7.34
CA VAL A 264 -4.31 8.48 -6.57
C VAL A 264 -5.09 9.62 -5.95
N ARG A 265 -6.26 9.95 -6.49
CA ARG A 265 -7.08 11.05 -5.97
C ARG A 265 -8.54 10.93 -6.37
N ALA A 266 -9.41 11.37 -5.49
CA ALA A 266 -10.81 11.63 -5.79
C ALA A 266 -11.24 12.96 -5.16
N SER A 267 -11.86 13.84 -5.94
CA SER A 267 -12.28 15.15 -5.44
C SER A 267 -13.58 15.60 -6.07
N GLY A 268 -14.30 16.51 -5.43
CA GLY A 268 -15.54 17.06 -5.98
C GLY A 268 -16.40 17.69 -4.90
N GLU A 269 -17.70 17.75 -5.15
CA GLU A 269 -18.71 18.26 -4.23
C GLU A 269 -19.81 17.21 -4.03
N PHE A 270 -20.22 16.99 -2.78
CA PHE A 270 -21.33 16.11 -2.46
C PHE A 270 -22.23 16.78 -1.43
N ARG A 271 -23.51 16.98 -1.77
CA ARG A 271 -24.53 17.65 -0.97
C ARG A 271 -24.08 19.03 -0.46
N GLY A 272 -23.41 19.80 -1.31
CA GLY A 272 -22.89 21.12 -0.96
C GLY A 272 -21.61 21.11 -0.11
N VAL A 273 -20.95 19.94 0.03
CA VAL A 273 -19.68 19.80 0.77
C VAL A 273 -18.58 19.35 -0.17
N ALA A 274 -17.55 20.19 -0.33
CA ALA A 274 -16.37 19.86 -1.11
C ALA A 274 -15.49 18.80 -0.40
N PHE A 275 -14.87 17.92 -1.17
CA PHE A 275 -13.90 16.94 -0.68
C PHE A 275 -12.70 16.81 -1.63
N ASP A 276 -11.53 16.48 -1.08
CA ASP A 276 -10.30 16.11 -1.81
C ASP A 276 -9.64 14.96 -1.05
N GLN A 277 -9.78 13.75 -1.58
CA GLN A 277 -9.29 12.53 -0.97
C GLN A 277 -8.04 12.02 -1.68
N ARG A 278 -6.98 11.78 -0.91
CA ARG A 278 -5.67 11.26 -1.37
C ARG A 278 -5.13 10.12 -0.52
N ASP A 279 -5.81 9.78 0.58
CA ASP A 279 -5.41 8.68 1.43
C ASP A 279 -5.71 7.35 0.72
N PHE A 280 -4.66 6.56 0.50
CA PHE A 280 -4.73 5.25 -0.13
C PHE A 280 -5.82 4.35 0.48
N PHE A 281 -6.02 4.42 1.81
CA PHE A 281 -7.03 3.60 2.50
C PHE A 281 -8.47 4.01 2.22
N ARG A 282 -8.68 5.20 1.62
CA ARG A 282 -9.99 5.77 1.30
C ARG A 282 -10.28 5.79 -0.21
N LEU A 283 -9.31 5.36 -1.03
CA LEU A 283 -9.41 5.28 -2.48
C LEU A 283 -9.43 3.81 -2.90
N VAL A 284 -10.62 3.28 -3.15
CA VAL A 284 -10.84 1.87 -3.49
C VAL A 284 -11.12 1.74 -4.97
N TYR A 285 -10.46 0.77 -5.60
CA TYR A 285 -10.51 0.59 -7.04
C TYR A 285 -10.51 -0.90 -7.37
N ASN A 286 -11.34 -1.27 -8.33
CA ASN A 286 -11.32 -2.60 -8.90
C ASN A 286 -11.76 -2.55 -10.37
N PRO A 287 -10.99 -3.09 -11.32
CA PRO A 287 -11.40 -3.21 -12.71
C PRO A 287 -12.05 -4.57 -13.02
N SER A 288 -12.85 -4.62 -14.09
CA SER A 288 -13.21 -5.89 -14.73
C SER A 288 -12.04 -6.45 -15.55
N HIS A 289 -12.18 -7.68 -16.07
CA HIS A 289 -11.16 -8.30 -16.91
C HIS A 289 -10.82 -7.45 -18.14
N HIS A 290 -9.52 -7.26 -18.41
CA HIS A 290 -8.96 -6.31 -19.41
C HIS A 290 -9.10 -4.81 -19.08
N HIS A 291 -9.67 -4.48 -17.93
CA HIS A 291 -9.63 -3.16 -17.29
C HIS A 291 -10.27 -2.01 -18.08
N PHE A 292 -11.19 -2.37 -18.98
CA PHE A 292 -12.02 -1.40 -19.67
C PHE A 292 -13.09 -0.85 -18.73
N GLU A 293 -13.82 -1.75 -18.05
CA GLU A 293 -14.80 -1.39 -17.03
C GLU A 293 -14.10 -1.21 -15.67
N ARG A 294 -14.42 -0.11 -15.00
CA ARG A 294 -13.72 0.34 -13.80
C ARG A 294 -14.72 0.68 -12.70
N HIS A 295 -14.49 0.12 -11.53
CA HIS A 295 -15.28 0.39 -10.34
C HIS A 295 -14.43 1.19 -9.35
N PHE A 296 -14.99 2.27 -8.84
CA PHE A 296 -14.35 3.17 -7.89
C PHE A 296 -15.21 3.29 -6.65
N ALA A 297 -14.57 3.43 -5.50
CA ALA A 297 -15.20 4.02 -4.34
C ALA A 297 -14.25 4.99 -3.64
N VAL A 298 -14.78 6.14 -3.24
CA VAL A 298 -14.09 7.14 -2.42
C VAL A 298 -14.77 7.26 -1.08
N LEU A 299 -14.00 7.19 0.01
CA LEU A 299 -14.46 7.46 1.36
C LEU A 299 -14.05 8.87 1.81
N PHE A 300 -15.00 9.65 2.33
CA PHE A 300 -14.79 11.01 2.83
C PHE A 300 -14.11 11.03 4.19
N ASP A 301 -13.29 12.05 4.47
CA ASP A 301 -12.59 12.21 5.75
C ASP A 301 -13.50 12.09 6.96
N ALA A 302 -14.69 12.69 6.85
CA ALA A 302 -15.81 12.54 7.75
C ALA A 302 -17.11 12.31 6.96
N PRO A 303 -18.11 11.61 7.52
CA PRO A 303 -19.38 11.40 6.84
C PRO A 303 -20.09 12.72 6.50
N ILE A 304 -20.63 12.81 5.28
CA ILE A 304 -21.44 13.93 4.79
C ILE A 304 -22.90 13.49 4.83
N ASP A 305 -23.71 14.12 5.69
CA ASP A 305 -25.12 13.76 5.89
C ASP A 305 -25.36 12.25 6.13
N GLY A 306 -24.47 11.63 6.92
CA GLY A 306 -24.54 10.21 7.26
C GLY A 306 -24.03 9.24 6.18
N VAL A 307 -23.55 9.75 5.04
CA VAL A 307 -22.91 8.98 3.96
C VAL A 307 -21.40 9.03 4.16
N CYS A 308 -20.71 7.88 4.12
CA CYS A 308 -19.26 7.84 4.26
C CYS A 308 -18.52 7.96 2.93
N GLY A 309 -19.19 7.73 1.79
CA GLY A 309 -18.53 7.79 0.50
C GLY A 309 -19.45 7.68 -0.71
N ILE A 310 -18.82 7.67 -1.88
CA ILE A 310 -19.46 7.47 -3.18
C ILE A 310 -18.83 6.24 -3.84
N GLU A 311 -19.67 5.36 -4.38
CA GLU A 311 -19.28 4.23 -5.23
C GLU A 311 -19.78 4.49 -6.66
N VAL A 312 -18.94 4.25 -7.67
CA VAL A 312 -19.30 4.35 -9.09
C VAL A 312 -18.85 3.06 -9.79
N GLU A 313 -19.77 2.43 -10.51
CA GLU A 313 -19.55 1.20 -11.26
C GLU A 313 -19.60 1.46 -12.77
N GLY A 314 -18.87 0.68 -13.55
CA GLY A 314 -19.02 0.70 -15.00
C GLY A 314 -18.35 1.87 -15.72
N LEU A 315 -17.30 2.49 -15.14
CA LEU A 315 -16.59 3.57 -15.81
C LEU A 315 -15.66 3.02 -16.90
N GLU A 316 -15.74 3.57 -18.10
CA GLU A 316 -14.88 3.20 -19.23
C GLU A 316 -14.06 4.41 -19.73
N PRO A 317 -12.82 4.22 -20.25
CA PRO A 317 -11.94 5.30 -20.70
C PRO A 317 -12.27 5.76 -22.13
N TRP A 318 -13.55 6.03 -22.42
CA TRP A 318 -14.00 6.54 -23.72
C TRP A 318 -15.11 7.58 -23.54
N ASP A 319 -15.11 8.58 -24.42
CA ASP A 319 -16.20 9.54 -24.51
C ASP A 319 -17.51 8.83 -24.90
N ASP A 320 -18.64 9.33 -24.38
CA ASP A 320 -20.02 8.83 -24.58
C ASP A 320 -20.46 7.59 -23.78
N TYR A 321 -19.61 7.03 -22.90
CA TYR A 321 -20.06 5.98 -21.97
C TYR A 321 -20.56 6.60 -20.65
N GLN A 322 -21.79 6.26 -20.27
CA GLN A 322 -22.30 6.57 -18.93
C GLN A 322 -21.98 5.40 -18.00
N PRO A 323 -21.46 5.65 -16.79
CA PRO A 323 -21.29 4.59 -15.80
C PRO A 323 -22.60 3.87 -15.53
N ASP A 324 -22.51 2.58 -15.24
CA ASP A 324 -23.67 1.71 -15.04
C ASP A 324 -24.51 2.14 -13.84
N ALA A 325 -23.83 2.55 -12.76
CA ALA A 325 -24.49 2.99 -11.54
C ALA A 325 -23.57 3.85 -10.66
N ALA A 326 -24.19 4.68 -9.82
CA ALA A 326 -23.52 5.35 -8.71
C ALA A 326 -24.33 5.19 -7.42
N TYR A 327 -23.67 5.13 -6.28
CA TYR A 327 -24.28 4.94 -4.97
C TYR A 327 -23.64 5.80 -3.89
N ALA A 328 -24.46 6.28 -2.96
CA ALA A 328 -23.99 6.71 -1.66
C ALA A 328 -23.77 5.46 -0.81
N VAL A 329 -22.64 5.40 -0.10
CA VAL A 329 -22.26 4.22 0.69
C VAL A 329 -21.92 4.56 2.13
N ASP A 330 -22.02 3.57 3.01
CA ASP A 330 -21.50 3.66 4.37
C ASP A 330 -19.98 3.39 4.42
N CYS A 331 -19.42 3.36 5.63
CA CYS A 331 -17.99 3.24 5.86
C CYS A 331 -17.45 1.82 5.57
N ALA A 332 -18.33 0.84 5.39
CA ALA A 332 -18.01 -0.52 4.97
C ALA A 332 -18.33 -0.75 3.47
N LEU A 333 -18.64 0.31 2.73
CA LEU A 333 -19.12 0.27 1.35
C LEU A 333 -20.45 -0.49 1.18
N GLU A 334 -21.32 -0.49 2.19
CA GLU A 334 -22.71 -0.90 2.00
C GLU A 334 -23.49 0.23 1.31
N ARG A 335 -24.22 -0.12 0.24
CA ARG A 335 -25.00 0.83 -0.56
C ARG A 335 -26.20 1.33 0.24
N LEU A 336 -26.26 2.65 0.47
CA LEU A 336 -27.33 3.32 1.20
C LEU A 336 -28.44 3.81 0.26
N SER A 337 -28.06 4.36 -0.88
CA SER A 337 -28.99 4.87 -1.89
C SER A 337 -28.31 4.98 -3.25
N THR A 338 -29.08 4.83 -4.33
CA THR A 338 -28.63 5.13 -5.69
C THR A 338 -28.48 6.64 -5.89
N LEU A 339 -27.44 7.02 -6.62
CA LEU A 339 -27.19 8.37 -7.12
C LEU A 339 -27.45 8.39 -8.63
N THR A 340 -28.08 9.45 -9.12
CA THR A 340 -28.34 9.61 -10.55
C THR A 340 -27.13 10.24 -11.21
N VAL A 341 -26.53 9.54 -12.17
CA VAL A 341 -25.47 10.09 -13.02
C VAL A 341 -26.10 10.86 -14.19
N SER A 342 -25.67 12.10 -14.39
CA SER A 342 -26.18 12.98 -15.44
C SER A 342 -25.20 13.11 -16.61
N ALA A 343 -23.90 13.03 -16.35
CA ALA A 343 -22.86 13.03 -17.36
C ALA A 343 -21.58 12.35 -16.84
N HIS A 344 -20.75 11.90 -17.78
CA HIS A 344 -19.38 11.48 -17.53
C HIS A 344 -18.51 12.01 -18.66
N THR A 345 -17.33 12.53 -18.32
CA THR A 345 -16.30 12.89 -19.29
C THR A 345 -14.96 12.28 -18.90
N TRP A 346 -14.20 11.87 -19.90
CA TRP A 346 -12.88 11.28 -19.71
C TRP A 346 -11.81 12.13 -20.40
N SER A 347 -10.65 12.26 -19.75
CA SER A 347 -9.49 12.90 -20.37
C SER A 347 -8.18 12.29 -19.89
N VAL A 348 -7.11 12.56 -20.64
CA VAL A 348 -5.77 12.05 -20.38
C VAL A 348 -4.80 13.20 -20.17
N GLU A 349 -3.94 13.08 -19.16
CA GLU A 349 -2.83 14.01 -18.88
C GLU A 349 -1.48 13.30 -18.84
#